data_AF-A0A9W6TCE9-F1
#
_entry.id   AF-A0A9W6TCE9-F1
#
_cell.length_a   1.000
_cell.length_b   1.000
_cell.length_c   1.000
_cell.angle_alpha   90.00
_cell.angle_beta   90.00
_cell.angle_gamma   90.00
#
_symmetry.space_group_name_H-M   'P 1'
#
loop_
_entity.id
_entity.type
_entity.pdbx_description
1 polymer ?
#
loop_
_entity_poly.entity_id
_entity_poly.type
_entity_poly.pdbx_seq_one_letter_code
_entity_poly.pdbx_strand_id
1 'polypeptide(L)'
;MYAGRALKAGEPIWTEAPFVAMQHEDNKEFVDCCDNCFVPLIDSKACWARVVGSAEVEGEAAPADEAAASEADFEAAIAFLQKEGGKSPEESYFSVFKLAQHQVQCACGVVYCSDTCRQIAYAQHHAVLCPHSEERENAMGQFLNHTLVTNEIFQLAAKVVAKILLLFVATQDMAKARQPVDMFCKLPWWEVITSEDDLEEGETLEDYRDKFRSLLTQTYDYFIAGLKENLKHLEAQGELNGLTADTVLATCDEVLNVDFFSRVVGMFEMNNISMEIDHPFHALGEALSEASPEEKKDMPPVLSRVKAALEKFAEQHKHQLCDCGEDHEDEHEHDEEDCYALDEDFVGVEGTALFSGICTMNHSCDPNCTVLYTKDGAAHVFAVQDIPVRGRVAVNMLLKSEGADLLLDL
;
A
#
# COMPACT_ATOMS: atom_id res chain seq x y z
N MET A 1 -11.20 -19.66 7.33
CA MET A 1 -11.29 -20.23 5.96
C MET A 1 -10.70 -21.66 5.92
N TYR A 2 -11.13 -22.53 4.99
CA TYR A 2 -10.66 -23.93 4.87
C TYR A 2 -10.36 -24.33 3.42
N ALA A 3 -9.32 -25.15 3.21
CA ALA A 3 -8.93 -25.62 1.88
C ALA A 3 -9.97 -26.59 1.28
N GLY A 4 -10.46 -26.28 0.08
CA GLY A 4 -11.44 -27.13 -0.64
C GLY A 4 -10.83 -28.41 -1.23
N ARG A 5 -9.50 -28.43 -1.39
CA ARG A 5 -8.69 -29.56 -1.88
C ARG A 5 -7.34 -29.58 -1.14
N ALA A 6 -6.54 -30.62 -1.37
CA ALA A 6 -5.17 -30.61 -0.89
C ALA A 6 -4.33 -29.56 -1.66
N LEU A 7 -3.48 -28.85 -0.94
CA LEU A 7 -2.53 -27.85 -1.45
C LEU A 7 -1.11 -28.29 -1.13
N LYS A 8 -0.17 -27.98 -2.01
CA LYS A 8 1.26 -28.24 -1.81
C LYS A 8 2.00 -26.98 -1.41
N ALA A 9 3.10 -27.14 -0.67
CA ALA A 9 4.02 -26.03 -0.42
C ALA A 9 4.49 -25.42 -1.77
N GLY A 10 4.54 -24.09 -1.84
CA GLY A 10 4.81 -23.30 -3.05
C GLY A 10 3.60 -23.07 -3.96
N GLU A 11 2.44 -23.66 -3.67
CA GLU A 11 1.28 -23.56 -4.56
C GLU A 11 0.50 -22.23 -4.37
N PRO A 12 0.20 -21.48 -5.46
CA PRO A 12 -0.70 -20.33 -5.39
C PRO A 12 -2.12 -20.79 -5.04
N ILE A 13 -2.72 -20.15 -4.05
CA ILE A 13 -4.09 -20.44 -3.62
C ILE A 13 -5.08 -19.51 -4.32
N TRP A 14 -4.90 -18.18 -4.18
CA TRP A 14 -5.68 -17.17 -4.91
C TRP A 14 -4.94 -15.82 -4.97
N THR A 15 -5.49 -14.92 -5.79
CA THR A 15 -5.08 -13.50 -5.87
C THR A 15 -6.30 -12.65 -5.57
N GLU A 16 -6.10 -11.57 -4.82
CA GLU A 16 -7.16 -10.63 -4.47
C GLU A 16 -6.67 -9.20 -4.59
N ALA A 17 -7.46 -8.34 -5.23
CA ALA A 17 -7.24 -6.90 -5.20
C ALA A 17 -7.86 -6.30 -3.93
N PRO A 18 -7.27 -5.25 -3.34
CA PRO A 18 -7.80 -4.65 -2.13
C PRO A 18 -9.21 -4.10 -2.36
N PHE A 19 -10.10 -4.32 -1.40
CA PHE A 19 -11.41 -3.67 -1.41
C PHE A 19 -11.24 -2.16 -1.24
N VAL A 20 -10.40 -1.73 -0.31
CA VAL A 20 -9.90 -0.36 -0.19
C VAL A 20 -8.46 -0.42 0.27
N ALA A 21 -7.66 0.55 -0.16
CA ALA A 21 -6.29 0.72 0.28
C ALA A 21 -5.90 2.20 0.22
N MET A 22 -4.84 2.55 0.94
CA MET A 22 -4.16 3.82 0.85
C MET A 22 -2.67 3.63 1.12
N GLN A 23 -1.85 4.48 0.50
CA GLN A 23 -0.48 4.72 0.92
C GLN A 23 -0.50 5.64 2.14
N HIS A 24 0.39 5.42 3.10
CA HIS A 24 0.55 6.31 4.25
C HIS A 24 1.07 7.69 3.84
N GLU A 25 0.64 8.74 4.54
CA GLU A 25 0.97 10.12 4.15
C GLU A 25 2.46 10.47 4.36
N ASP A 26 3.12 9.88 5.35
CA ASP A 26 4.56 10.01 5.58
C ASP A 26 5.39 9.25 4.53
N ASN A 27 4.92 8.09 4.08
CA ASN A 27 5.58 7.32 3.02
C ASN A 27 5.67 8.07 1.68
N LYS A 28 4.76 9.02 1.41
CA LYS A 28 4.77 9.86 0.19
C LYS A 28 5.97 10.80 0.10
N GLU A 29 6.66 11.08 1.21
CA GLU A 29 7.89 11.87 1.18
C GLU A 29 9.04 11.13 0.47
N PHE A 30 8.98 9.79 0.42
CA PHE A 30 10.02 8.94 -0.15
C PHE A 30 9.66 8.41 -1.54
N VAL A 31 8.40 8.03 -1.75
CA VAL A 31 7.94 7.47 -3.02
C VAL A 31 6.48 7.84 -3.28
N ASP A 32 6.15 8.30 -4.47
CA ASP A 32 4.76 8.47 -4.89
C ASP A 32 4.26 7.19 -5.58
N CYS A 33 2.96 6.92 -5.45
CA CYS A 33 2.32 5.81 -6.14
C CYS A 33 0.98 6.19 -6.78
N CYS A 34 0.50 5.36 -7.69
CA CYS A 34 -0.84 5.52 -8.26
C CYS A 34 -1.92 5.32 -7.18
N ASP A 35 -2.80 6.30 -6.93
CA ASP A 35 -3.85 6.20 -5.88
C ASP A 35 -4.92 5.11 -6.16
N ASN A 36 -4.93 4.53 -7.37
CA ASN A 36 -5.82 3.41 -7.70
C ASN A 36 -5.15 2.04 -7.52
N CYS A 37 -3.94 1.86 -8.05
CA CYS A 37 -3.28 0.56 -8.15
C CYS A 37 -1.94 0.51 -7.42
N PHE A 38 -1.55 1.54 -6.68
CA PHE A 38 -0.37 1.58 -5.81
C PHE A 38 0.98 1.28 -6.48
N VAL A 39 1.02 1.21 -7.81
CA VAL A 39 2.28 1.04 -8.52
C VAL A 39 3.19 2.25 -8.26
N PRO A 40 4.46 2.04 -7.87
CA PRO A 40 5.40 3.13 -7.65
C PRO A 40 5.57 3.98 -8.91
N LEU A 41 5.49 5.29 -8.77
CA LEU A 41 5.66 6.28 -9.83
C LEU A 41 7.02 6.97 -9.67
N ILE A 42 8.09 6.23 -9.94
CA ILE A 42 9.46 6.72 -9.75
C ILE A 42 10.01 7.42 -10.99
N ASP A 43 10.83 8.45 -10.79
CA ASP A 43 11.74 8.93 -11.83
C ASP A 43 12.93 7.96 -11.94
N SER A 44 12.77 6.95 -12.79
CA SER A 44 13.75 5.90 -13.00
C SER A 44 15.13 6.43 -13.41
N LYS A 45 15.19 7.56 -14.13
CA LYS A 45 16.45 8.16 -14.56
C LYS A 45 17.14 8.88 -13.41
N ALA A 46 16.38 9.63 -12.60
CA ALA A 46 16.92 10.27 -11.41
C ALA A 46 17.40 9.22 -10.39
N CYS A 47 16.63 8.16 -10.16
CA CYS A 47 17.04 7.05 -9.30
C CYS A 47 18.30 6.37 -9.82
N TRP A 48 18.39 6.07 -11.13
CA TRP A 48 19.60 5.49 -11.71
C TRP A 48 20.80 6.43 -11.63
N ALA A 49 20.61 7.74 -11.82
CA ALA A 49 21.66 8.74 -11.65
C ALA A 49 22.22 8.76 -10.23
N ARG A 50 21.39 8.54 -9.20
CA ARG A 50 21.85 8.37 -7.81
C ARG A 50 22.70 7.11 -7.64
N VAL A 51 22.27 5.99 -8.22
CA VAL A 51 23.02 4.71 -8.19
C VAL A 51 24.43 4.86 -8.74
N VAL A 52 24.57 5.53 -9.89
CA VAL A 52 25.88 5.72 -10.51
C VAL A 52 26.65 6.91 -9.90
N GLY A 53 25.96 7.89 -9.32
CA GLY A 53 26.55 9.09 -8.72
C GLY A 53 27.12 8.89 -7.31
N SER A 54 26.60 7.95 -6.52
CA SER A 54 27.19 7.54 -5.24
C SER A 54 28.60 6.94 -5.38
N ALA A 55 29.02 6.65 -6.62
CA ALA A 55 30.35 6.18 -6.93
C ALA A 55 31.44 7.26 -6.83
N GLU A 56 31.10 8.57 -6.75
CA GLU A 56 32.04 9.69 -6.97
C GLU A 56 32.44 10.53 -5.72
N VAL A 57 32.23 10.05 -4.50
CA VAL A 57 32.71 10.74 -3.27
C VAL A 57 33.52 9.72 -2.45
N GLU A 58 34.84 9.81 -2.21
CA GLU A 58 35.79 10.91 -2.09
C GLU A 58 37.08 10.67 -2.93
N GLY A 59 37.61 11.73 -3.54
CA GLY A 59 39.04 11.85 -3.88
C GLY A 59 39.47 11.39 -5.27
N GLU A 60 39.71 12.37 -6.15
CA GLU A 60 40.25 12.28 -7.52
C GLU A 60 39.26 11.80 -8.59
N ALA A 61 39.12 12.60 -9.65
CA ALA A 61 38.40 12.21 -10.85
C ALA A 61 39.07 10.97 -11.45
N ALA A 62 38.53 9.80 -11.13
CA ALA A 62 38.92 8.56 -11.75
C ALA A 62 38.66 8.69 -13.27
N PRO A 63 39.57 8.22 -14.13
CA PRO A 63 39.28 8.16 -15.56
C PRO A 63 38.00 7.36 -15.77
N ALA A 64 37.16 7.78 -16.74
CA ALA A 64 35.93 7.08 -17.10
C ALA A 64 36.22 5.58 -17.25
N ASP A 65 35.77 4.79 -16.27
CA ASP A 65 35.96 3.36 -16.26
C ASP A 65 35.05 2.79 -17.35
N GLU A 66 35.63 2.20 -18.41
CA GLU A 66 34.86 1.50 -19.45
C GLU A 66 34.02 0.35 -18.87
N ALA A 67 34.25 -0.05 -17.61
CA ALA A 67 33.45 -1.01 -16.86
C ALA A 67 32.27 -0.40 -16.07
N ALA A 68 32.14 0.93 -15.96
CA ALA A 68 31.03 1.56 -15.24
C ALA A 68 29.70 1.40 -15.97
N ALA A 69 28.61 1.17 -15.22
CA ALA A 69 27.28 1.04 -15.78
C ALA A 69 26.74 2.38 -16.28
N SER A 70 26.25 2.41 -17.52
CA SER A 70 25.64 3.61 -18.14
C SER A 70 24.09 3.58 -18.07
N GLU A 71 23.44 4.71 -18.33
CA GLU A 71 21.97 4.75 -18.51
C GLU A 71 21.50 3.81 -19.65
N ALA A 72 22.32 3.66 -20.70
CA ALA A 72 22.04 2.72 -21.78
C ALA A 72 22.12 1.26 -21.32
N ASP A 73 23.00 0.95 -20.35
CA ASP A 73 23.07 -0.38 -19.75
C ASP A 73 21.84 -0.68 -18.91
N PHE A 74 21.37 0.29 -18.13
CA PHE A 74 20.13 0.18 -17.35
C PHE A 74 18.89 -0.07 -18.22
N GLU A 75 18.69 0.74 -19.27
CA GLU A 75 17.58 0.53 -20.21
C GLU A 75 17.66 -0.82 -20.93
N ALA A 76 18.87 -1.26 -21.29
CA ALA A 76 19.09 -2.56 -21.90
C ALA A 76 18.82 -3.72 -20.92
N ALA A 77 19.13 -3.56 -19.63
CA ALA A 77 18.81 -4.54 -18.60
C ALA A 77 17.30 -4.68 -18.40
N ILE A 78 16.57 -3.57 -18.30
CA ILE A 78 15.10 -3.55 -18.24
C ILE A 78 14.53 -4.26 -19.47
N ALA A 79 14.96 -3.89 -20.68
CA ALA A 79 14.47 -4.49 -21.92
C ALA A 79 14.76 -6.00 -22.01
N PHE A 80 15.91 -6.44 -21.47
CA PHE A 80 16.26 -7.85 -21.39
C PHE A 80 15.32 -8.62 -20.46
N LEU A 81 15.13 -8.14 -19.22
CA LEU A 81 14.27 -8.78 -18.23
C LEU A 81 12.79 -8.80 -18.66
N GLN A 82 12.32 -7.74 -19.31
CA GLN A 82 10.99 -7.71 -19.94
C GLN A 82 10.80 -8.84 -20.96
N LYS A 83 11.85 -9.16 -21.73
CA LYS A 83 11.81 -10.19 -22.77
C LYS A 83 11.94 -11.61 -22.21
N GLU A 84 12.83 -11.83 -21.24
CA GLU A 84 13.03 -13.15 -20.63
C GLU A 84 11.78 -13.61 -19.86
N GLY A 85 11.05 -12.69 -19.23
CA GLY A 85 9.81 -13.00 -18.52
C GLY A 85 8.64 -13.46 -19.41
N GLY A 86 8.77 -13.45 -20.75
CA GLY A 86 7.77 -13.95 -21.70
C GLY A 86 6.44 -13.18 -21.75
N LYS A 87 6.24 -12.20 -20.86
CA LYS A 87 5.08 -11.31 -20.77
C LYS A 87 5.22 -10.18 -21.79
N SER A 88 4.11 -9.58 -22.21
CA SER A 88 4.19 -8.36 -23.03
C SER A 88 4.88 -7.23 -22.24
N PRO A 89 5.46 -6.21 -22.92
CA PRO A 89 6.11 -5.11 -22.21
C PRO A 89 5.22 -4.39 -21.20
N GLU A 90 3.91 -4.39 -21.41
CA GLU A 90 2.91 -3.78 -20.53
C GLU A 90 2.66 -4.65 -19.27
N GLU A 91 2.62 -5.98 -19.45
CA GLU A 91 2.38 -6.97 -18.41
C GLU A 91 3.63 -7.29 -17.57
N SER A 92 4.83 -6.98 -18.07
CA SER A 92 6.07 -7.19 -17.32
C SER A 92 6.11 -6.34 -16.05
N TYR A 93 6.64 -6.88 -14.95
CA TYR A 93 6.89 -6.10 -13.73
C TYR A 93 7.67 -4.81 -14.04
N PHE A 94 8.72 -4.95 -14.86
CA PHE A 94 9.64 -3.89 -15.28
C PHE A 94 9.02 -2.78 -16.13
N SER A 95 7.71 -2.84 -16.43
CA SER A 95 7.01 -1.69 -17.01
C SER A 95 6.92 -0.49 -16.05
N VAL A 96 7.03 -0.74 -14.74
CA VAL A 96 7.02 0.27 -13.66
C VAL A 96 8.00 1.43 -13.90
N PHE A 97 9.19 1.14 -14.44
CA PHE A 97 10.22 2.14 -14.73
C PHE A 97 9.83 3.19 -15.78
N LYS A 98 8.72 2.98 -16.49
CA LYS A 98 8.21 3.88 -17.53
C LYS A 98 6.86 4.51 -17.18
N LEU A 99 6.19 4.07 -16.11
CA LEU A 99 4.82 4.50 -15.81
C LEU A 99 4.73 5.97 -15.40
N ALA A 100 5.70 6.49 -14.65
CA ALA A 100 5.74 7.89 -14.25
C ALA A 100 5.74 8.87 -15.45
N GLN A 101 6.29 8.45 -16.60
CA GLN A 101 6.33 9.28 -17.81
C GLN A 101 4.95 9.56 -18.43
N HIS A 102 3.95 8.74 -18.07
CA HIS A 102 2.59 8.83 -18.58
C HIS A 102 1.57 9.09 -17.47
N GLN A 103 2.04 9.49 -16.29
CA GLN A 103 1.16 9.76 -15.17
C GLN A 103 0.18 10.88 -15.50
N VAL A 104 -1.02 10.77 -14.95
CA VAL A 104 -2.05 11.78 -15.01
C VAL A 104 -2.42 12.22 -13.60
N GLN A 105 -2.87 13.45 -13.46
CA GLN A 105 -3.19 14.04 -12.17
C GLN A 105 -4.65 14.49 -12.13
N CYS A 106 -5.25 14.44 -10.95
CA CYS A 106 -6.49 15.15 -10.65
C CYS A 106 -6.17 16.61 -10.25
N ALA A 107 -7.13 17.53 -10.38
CA ALA A 107 -6.98 18.91 -9.91
C ALA A 107 -6.70 19.03 -8.40
N CYS A 108 -6.91 17.96 -7.62
CA CYS A 108 -6.63 17.93 -6.20
C CYS A 108 -5.23 17.45 -5.80
N GLY A 109 -4.31 17.25 -6.76
CA GLY A 109 -2.97 16.78 -6.45
C GLY A 109 -2.73 15.29 -6.71
N VAL A 110 -3.77 14.46 -6.62
CA VAL A 110 -3.63 12.99 -6.66
C VAL A 110 -3.16 12.51 -8.03
N VAL A 111 -2.16 11.63 -8.03
CA VAL A 111 -1.51 11.07 -9.22
C VAL A 111 -1.97 9.64 -9.53
N TYR A 112 -1.98 9.31 -10.82
CA TYR A 112 -2.37 8.01 -11.35
C TYR A 112 -1.43 7.59 -12.48
N CYS A 113 -1.11 6.30 -12.59
CA CYS A 113 -0.26 5.78 -13.66
C CYS A 113 -0.89 5.88 -15.06
N SER A 114 -2.21 6.09 -15.15
CA SER A 114 -2.95 6.18 -16.41
C SER A 114 -4.33 6.83 -16.23
N ASP A 115 -4.92 7.28 -17.33
CA ASP A 115 -6.31 7.76 -17.36
C ASP A 115 -7.30 6.68 -16.92
N THR A 116 -7.03 5.41 -17.24
CA THR A 116 -7.82 4.26 -16.79
C THR A 116 -7.81 4.15 -15.27
N CYS A 117 -6.64 4.23 -14.63
CA CYS A 117 -6.56 4.21 -13.16
C CYS A 117 -7.28 5.40 -12.52
N ARG A 118 -7.16 6.60 -13.11
CA ARG A 118 -7.90 7.78 -12.66
C ARG A 118 -9.41 7.56 -12.73
N GLN A 119 -9.92 7.01 -13.83
CA GLN A 119 -11.35 6.74 -14.02
C GLN A 119 -11.86 5.66 -13.05
N ILE A 120 -11.07 4.61 -12.79
CA ILE A 120 -11.43 3.56 -11.83
C ILE A 120 -11.51 4.16 -10.42
N ALA A 121 -10.49 4.91 -9.97
CA ALA A 121 -10.53 5.58 -8.67
C ALA A 121 -11.71 6.54 -8.55
N TYR A 122 -11.98 7.33 -9.61
CA TYR A 122 -13.15 8.20 -9.69
C TYR A 122 -14.46 7.45 -9.44
N ALA A 123 -14.68 6.35 -10.17
CA ALA A 123 -15.88 5.54 -10.04
C ALA A 123 -15.99 4.78 -8.70
N GLN A 124 -14.87 4.52 -8.03
CA GLN A 124 -14.85 3.74 -6.79
C GLN A 124 -14.90 4.56 -5.51
N HIS A 125 -14.30 5.75 -5.48
CA HIS A 125 -14.26 6.57 -4.26
C HIS A 125 -13.98 8.05 -4.53
N HIS A 126 -13.11 8.36 -5.50
CA HIS A 126 -12.56 9.71 -5.64
C HIS A 126 -13.63 10.75 -6.00
N ALA A 127 -14.66 10.39 -6.76
CA ALA A 127 -15.76 11.30 -7.11
C ALA A 127 -16.43 11.99 -5.90
N VAL A 128 -16.52 11.29 -4.77
CA VAL A 128 -17.13 11.82 -3.54
C VAL A 128 -16.13 12.22 -2.46
N LEU A 129 -14.84 11.93 -2.65
CA LEU A 129 -13.76 12.27 -1.71
C LEU A 129 -12.80 13.35 -2.26
N CYS A 130 -12.98 13.82 -3.49
CA CYS A 130 -12.13 14.83 -4.09
C CYS A 130 -12.34 16.20 -3.41
N PRO A 131 -11.27 16.91 -2.99
CA PRO A 131 -11.35 18.30 -2.59
C PRO A 131 -11.27 19.27 -3.77
N HIS A 132 -11.20 18.77 -5.01
CA HIS A 132 -11.22 19.53 -6.27
C HIS A 132 -10.09 20.57 -6.46
N SER A 133 -9.18 20.69 -5.50
CA SER A 133 -8.08 21.65 -5.45
C SER A 133 -6.98 21.12 -4.52
N GLU A 134 -5.73 21.49 -4.75
CA GLU A 134 -4.59 21.12 -3.89
C GLU A 134 -4.61 21.89 -2.56
N GLU A 135 -5.22 23.08 -2.58
CA GLU A 135 -5.34 24.02 -1.48
C GLU A 135 -6.31 23.53 -0.40
N ARG A 136 -7.19 22.57 -0.74
CA ARG A 136 -8.10 21.89 0.20
C ARG A 136 -8.96 22.86 1.04
N GLU A 137 -9.42 23.95 0.44
CA GLU A 137 -10.17 25.00 1.14
C GLU A 137 -11.67 24.67 1.34
N ASN A 138 -12.21 23.68 0.62
CA ASN A 138 -13.61 23.27 0.72
C ASN A 138 -13.87 22.27 1.86
N ALA A 139 -15.13 21.83 2.03
CA ALA A 139 -15.51 20.98 3.14
C ALA A 139 -14.82 19.60 3.12
N MET A 140 -14.59 19.02 1.93
CA MET A 140 -13.85 17.77 1.81
C MET A 140 -12.36 17.96 2.11
N GLY A 141 -11.79 19.09 1.70
CA GLY A 141 -10.43 19.47 2.07
C GLY A 141 -10.24 19.62 3.58
N GLN A 142 -11.23 20.18 4.29
CA GLN A 142 -11.22 20.26 5.76
C GLN A 142 -11.23 18.87 6.41
N PHE A 143 -12.00 17.91 5.88
CA PHE A 143 -11.95 16.52 6.32
C PHE A 143 -10.55 15.92 6.15
N LEU A 144 -9.96 16.03 4.95
CA LEU A 144 -8.62 15.50 4.69
C LEU A 144 -7.57 16.13 5.62
N ASN A 145 -7.58 17.46 5.76
CA ASN A 145 -6.66 18.17 6.65
C ASN A 145 -6.84 17.76 8.12
N HIS A 146 -8.08 17.50 8.56
CA HIS A 146 -8.35 16.96 9.88
C HIS A 146 -7.74 15.57 10.08
N THR A 147 -7.84 14.68 9.08
CA THR A 147 -7.25 13.33 9.17
C THR A 147 -5.72 13.36 9.20
N LEU A 148 -5.08 14.30 8.49
CA LEU A 148 -3.60 14.45 8.48
C LEU A 148 -3.01 14.75 9.87
N VAL A 149 -3.77 15.45 10.72
CA VAL A 149 -3.30 15.87 12.05
C VAL A 149 -3.88 15.01 13.18
N THR A 150 -4.66 13.97 12.85
CA THR A 150 -5.31 13.09 13.84
C THR A 150 -4.99 11.63 13.60
N ASN A 151 -5.66 10.99 12.64
CA ASN A 151 -5.40 9.62 12.24
C ASN A 151 -5.88 9.42 10.79
N GLU A 152 -4.99 8.96 9.92
CA GLU A 152 -5.27 8.76 8.50
C GLU A 152 -6.19 7.55 8.23
N ILE A 153 -6.40 6.66 9.22
CA ILE A 153 -7.35 5.54 9.11
C ILE A 153 -8.78 6.01 8.79
N PHE A 154 -9.10 7.24 9.17
CA PHE A 154 -10.37 7.89 8.83
C PHE A 154 -10.53 8.09 7.32
N GLN A 155 -9.44 8.30 6.57
CA GLN A 155 -9.48 8.36 5.10
C GLN A 155 -9.86 7.00 4.50
N LEU A 156 -9.32 5.90 5.04
CA LEU A 156 -9.70 4.53 4.66
C LEU A 156 -11.17 4.24 4.97
N ALA A 157 -11.64 4.62 6.16
CA ALA A 157 -13.05 4.49 6.52
C ALA A 157 -13.96 5.29 5.58
N ALA A 158 -13.54 6.50 5.19
CA ALA A 158 -14.25 7.29 4.18
C ALA A 158 -14.23 6.61 2.79
N LYS A 159 -13.12 5.99 2.37
CA LYS A 159 -13.06 5.19 1.12
C LYS A 159 -14.06 4.03 1.14
N VAL A 160 -14.24 3.35 2.28
CA VAL A 160 -15.27 2.30 2.43
C VAL A 160 -16.68 2.86 2.21
N VAL A 161 -17.03 3.94 2.91
CA VAL A 161 -18.34 4.57 2.78
C VAL A 161 -18.56 5.06 1.35
N ALA A 162 -17.57 5.74 0.76
CA ALA A 162 -17.60 6.21 -0.63
C ALA A 162 -17.88 5.07 -1.63
N LYS A 163 -17.20 3.93 -1.47
CA LYS A 163 -17.37 2.77 -2.35
C LYS A 163 -18.75 2.13 -2.22
N ILE A 164 -19.30 2.04 -1.00
CA ILE A 164 -20.67 1.60 -0.76
C ILE A 164 -21.66 2.55 -1.43
N LEU A 165 -21.50 3.87 -1.23
CA LEU A 165 -22.38 4.88 -1.81
C LEU A 165 -22.39 4.85 -3.34
N LEU A 166 -21.21 4.83 -3.97
CA LEU A 166 -21.09 4.82 -5.43
C LEU A 166 -21.60 3.51 -6.03
N LEU A 167 -21.39 2.38 -5.34
CA LEU A 167 -21.98 1.10 -5.75
C LEU A 167 -23.51 1.11 -5.60
N PHE A 168 -24.05 1.71 -4.55
CA PHE A 168 -25.49 1.93 -4.41
C PHE A 168 -26.01 2.85 -5.51
N VAL A 169 -25.36 3.97 -5.82
CA VAL A 169 -25.79 4.85 -6.93
C VAL A 169 -25.82 4.10 -8.27
N ALA A 170 -24.84 3.24 -8.52
CA ALA A 170 -24.76 2.45 -9.73
C ALA A 170 -25.83 1.33 -9.81
N THR A 171 -26.20 0.72 -8.68
CA THR A 171 -27.01 -0.51 -8.65
C THR A 171 -28.40 -0.37 -8.03
N GLN A 172 -28.61 0.68 -7.24
CA GLN A 172 -29.74 0.91 -6.35
C GLN A 172 -30.00 -0.27 -5.40
N ASP A 173 -28.95 -1.04 -5.06
CA ASP A 173 -29.00 -2.22 -4.21
C ASP A 173 -28.02 -2.06 -3.03
N MET A 174 -28.56 -1.66 -1.87
CA MET A 174 -27.76 -1.41 -0.67
C MET A 174 -27.19 -2.71 -0.08
N ALA A 175 -27.92 -3.83 -0.16
CA ALA A 175 -27.44 -5.11 0.34
C ALA A 175 -26.21 -5.57 -0.46
N LYS A 176 -26.25 -5.42 -1.79
CA LYS A 176 -25.09 -5.67 -2.65
C LYS A 176 -23.95 -4.68 -2.36
N ALA A 177 -24.27 -3.40 -2.15
CA ALA A 177 -23.27 -2.37 -1.91
C ALA A 177 -22.47 -2.62 -0.62
N ARG A 178 -23.13 -3.10 0.44
CA ARG A 178 -22.54 -3.37 1.75
C ARG A 178 -21.90 -4.74 1.90
N GLN A 179 -22.25 -5.69 1.03
CA GLN A 179 -21.77 -7.07 1.10
C GLN A 179 -20.27 -7.19 1.41
N PRO A 180 -19.35 -6.42 0.81
CA PRO A 180 -17.91 -6.56 1.06
C PRO A 180 -17.50 -6.30 2.50
N VAL A 181 -18.28 -5.50 3.24
CA VAL A 181 -17.95 -5.14 4.62
C VAL A 181 -18.85 -5.83 5.64
N ASP A 182 -20.03 -6.33 5.28
CA ASP A 182 -20.95 -6.97 6.23
C ASP A 182 -20.43 -8.33 6.76
N MET A 183 -19.37 -8.87 6.15
CA MET A 183 -18.74 -10.14 6.54
C MET A 183 -17.81 -10.02 7.77
N PHE A 184 -17.37 -8.81 8.11
CA PHE A 184 -16.40 -8.58 9.16
C PHE A 184 -17.05 -8.45 10.53
N CYS A 185 -16.33 -8.87 11.57
CA CYS A 185 -16.63 -8.44 12.92
C CYS A 185 -16.36 -6.94 13.02
N LYS A 186 -17.29 -6.19 13.62
CA LYS A 186 -17.15 -4.73 13.79
C LYS A 186 -17.58 -4.33 15.18
N LEU A 187 -16.59 -4.02 16.01
CA LEU A 187 -16.81 -3.27 17.24
C LEU A 187 -16.55 -1.79 16.93
N PRO A 188 -17.22 -0.86 17.65
CA PRO A 188 -16.87 0.55 17.57
C PRO A 188 -15.39 0.78 17.90
N TRP A 189 -14.77 1.77 17.26
CA TRP A 189 -13.34 2.09 17.40
C TRP A 189 -12.85 2.20 18.85
N TRP A 190 -13.60 2.88 19.72
CA TRP A 190 -13.24 3.02 21.13
C TRP A 190 -13.36 1.72 21.95
N GLU A 191 -13.96 0.65 21.42
CA GLU A 191 -13.96 -0.65 22.10
C GLU A 191 -12.72 -1.47 21.78
N VAL A 192 -12.00 -1.14 20.71
CA VAL A 192 -10.86 -1.93 20.21
C VAL A 192 -9.52 -1.30 20.53
N ILE A 193 -9.44 0.04 20.65
CA ILE A 193 -8.17 0.76 20.89
C ILE A 193 -7.92 1.14 22.35
N THR A 194 -8.88 0.93 23.25
CA THR A 194 -8.75 1.37 24.65
C THR A 194 -8.47 0.19 25.57
N SER A 195 -7.37 0.22 26.32
CA SER A 195 -7.11 -0.67 27.45
C SER A 195 -7.29 0.05 28.79
N GLU A 196 -7.51 -0.72 29.87
CA GLU A 196 -7.41 -0.19 31.24
C GLU A 196 -5.96 0.22 31.58
N ASP A 197 -4.98 -0.33 30.87
CA ASP A 197 -3.57 -0.03 31.05
C ASP A 197 -3.18 1.38 30.57
N ASP A 198 -3.98 1.99 29.70
CA ASP A 198 -3.73 3.30 29.09
C ASP A 198 -4.27 4.47 29.93
N LEU A 199 -4.91 4.18 31.08
CA LEU A 199 -5.62 5.18 31.87
C LEU A 199 -4.68 6.01 32.75
N GLU A 200 -4.88 7.32 32.74
CA GLU A 200 -4.24 8.23 33.70
C GLU A 200 -4.83 8.07 35.12
N GLU A 201 -4.07 8.46 36.16
CA GLU A 201 -4.52 8.34 37.54
C GLU A 201 -5.82 9.12 37.79
N GLY A 202 -6.91 8.39 38.09
CA GLY A 202 -8.23 8.96 38.36
C GLY A 202 -9.14 9.09 37.13
N GLU A 203 -8.67 8.71 35.93
CA GLU A 203 -9.50 8.59 34.73
C GLU A 203 -10.24 7.25 34.70
N THR A 204 -11.53 7.25 34.32
CA THR A 204 -12.26 6.00 34.07
C THR A 204 -12.12 5.59 32.61
N LEU A 205 -12.25 4.28 32.33
CA LEU A 205 -12.27 3.77 30.94
C LEU A 205 -13.34 4.45 30.07
N GLU A 206 -14.47 4.84 30.66
CA GLU A 206 -15.54 5.52 29.94
C GLU A 206 -15.17 6.96 29.58
N ASP A 207 -14.51 7.69 30.49
CA ASP A 207 -13.98 9.03 30.21
C ASP A 207 -12.93 8.98 29.09
N TYR A 208 -12.07 7.96 29.11
CA TYR A 208 -11.07 7.75 28.06
C TYR A 208 -11.72 7.45 26.71
N ARG A 209 -12.72 6.56 26.67
CA ARG A 209 -13.51 6.26 25.46
C ARG A 209 -14.26 7.47 24.91
N ASP A 210 -14.72 8.38 25.77
CA ASP A 210 -15.39 9.61 25.36
C ASP A 210 -14.48 10.53 24.54
N LYS A 211 -13.16 10.53 24.79
CA LYS A 211 -12.19 11.27 23.97
C LYS A 211 -12.23 10.78 22.51
N PHE A 212 -12.22 9.47 22.29
CA PHE A 212 -12.28 8.87 20.95
C PHE A 212 -13.65 9.03 20.28
N ARG A 213 -14.75 8.93 21.04
CA ARG A 213 -16.10 9.23 20.52
C ARG A 213 -16.22 10.67 20.06
N SER A 214 -15.68 11.60 20.83
CA SER A 214 -15.66 13.03 20.49
C SER A 214 -14.87 13.28 19.21
N LEU A 215 -13.63 12.75 19.12
CA LEU A 215 -12.80 12.83 17.93
C LEU A 215 -13.52 12.26 16.70
N LEU A 216 -14.03 11.03 16.79
CA LEU A 216 -14.69 10.37 15.67
C LEU A 216 -15.96 11.09 15.21
N THR A 217 -16.73 11.67 16.15
CA THR A 217 -17.90 12.48 15.83
C THR A 217 -17.49 13.74 15.05
N GLN A 218 -16.45 14.43 15.50
CA GLN A 218 -15.90 15.59 14.80
C GLN A 218 -15.39 15.22 13.39
N THR A 219 -14.63 14.12 13.27
CA THR A 219 -14.16 13.59 11.98
C THR A 219 -15.33 13.32 11.04
N TYR A 220 -16.37 12.66 11.55
CA TYR A 220 -17.56 12.31 10.78
C TYR A 220 -18.34 13.54 10.30
N ASP A 221 -18.45 14.57 11.14
CA ASP A 221 -19.09 15.84 10.77
C ASP A 221 -18.36 16.52 9.60
N TYR A 222 -17.02 16.56 9.62
CA TYR A 222 -16.24 17.05 8.48
C TYR A 222 -16.44 16.20 7.23
N PHE A 223 -16.38 14.87 7.37
CA PHE A 223 -16.59 13.94 6.26
C PHE A 223 -17.96 14.16 5.60
N ILE A 224 -19.03 14.22 6.39
CA ILE A 224 -20.39 14.40 5.87
C ILE A 224 -20.60 15.79 5.26
N ALA A 225 -19.96 16.82 5.78
CA ALA A 225 -19.98 18.15 5.15
C ALA A 225 -19.39 18.09 3.74
N GLY A 226 -18.19 17.49 3.59
CA GLY A 226 -17.54 17.28 2.29
C GLY A 226 -18.34 16.40 1.35
N LEU A 227 -18.86 15.27 1.85
CA LEU A 227 -19.65 14.33 1.07
C LEU A 227 -20.91 14.99 0.49
N LYS A 228 -21.62 15.80 1.29
CA LYS A 228 -22.82 16.52 0.85
C LYS A 228 -22.51 17.53 -0.25
N GLU A 229 -21.37 18.21 -0.18
CA GLU A 229 -20.93 19.13 -1.23
C GLU A 229 -20.64 18.38 -2.53
N ASN A 230 -19.88 17.28 -2.45
CA ASN A 230 -19.52 16.48 -3.61
C ASN A 230 -20.73 15.78 -4.26
N LEU A 231 -21.70 15.29 -3.48
CA LEU A 231 -22.94 14.72 -4.03
C LEU A 231 -23.74 15.76 -4.84
N LYS A 232 -23.79 17.03 -4.41
CA LYS A 232 -24.43 18.10 -5.18
C LYS A 232 -23.69 18.39 -6.48
N HIS A 233 -22.36 18.29 -6.47
CA HIS A 233 -21.56 18.43 -7.68
C HIS A 233 -21.88 17.33 -8.69
N LEU A 234 -21.89 16.07 -8.25
CA LEU A 234 -22.25 14.92 -9.08
C LEU A 234 -23.70 15.00 -9.58
N GLU A 235 -24.64 15.48 -8.76
CA GLU A 235 -26.02 15.73 -9.19
C GLU A 235 -26.08 16.74 -10.33
N ALA A 236 -25.37 17.86 -10.22
CA ALA A 236 -25.33 18.89 -11.25
C ALA A 236 -24.73 18.41 -12.58
N GLN A 237 -23.84 17.41 -12.51
CA GLN A 237 -23.23 16.75 -13.68
C GLN A 237 -24.06 15.59 -14.24
N GLY A 238 -25.13 15.18 -13.54
CA GLY A 238 -25.97 14.05 -13.93
C GLY A 238 -25.33 12.68 -13.64
N GLU A 239 -24.37 12.62 -12.72
CA GLU A 239 -23.57 11.44 -12.42
C GLU A 239 -24.15 10.56 -11.29
N LEU A 240 -25.26 10.99 -10.69
CA LEU A 240 -25.98 10.22 -9.66
C LEU A 240 -27.00 9.21 -10.24
N ASN A 241 -26.85 8.82 -11.50
CA ASN A 241 -27.67 7.78 -12.14
C ASN A 241 -29.19 7.99 -11.96
N GLY A 242 -29.64 9.25 -12.11
CA GLY A 242 -31.05 9.65 -11.97
C GLY A 242 -31.53 9.91 -10.54
N LEU A 243 -30.67 9.78 -9.53
CA LEU A 243 -30.96 10.15 -8.14
C LEU A 243 -30.58 11.60 -7.86
N THR A 244 -31.22 12.21 -6.86
CA THR A 244 -30.79 13.50 -6.30
C THR A 244 -29.84 13.28 -5.12
N ALA A 245 -29.02 14.28 -4.77
CA ALA A 245 -28.15 14.18 -3.59
C ALA A 245 -28.97 13.89 -2.32
N ASP A 246 -30.12 14.53 -2.14
CA ASP A 246 -31.01 14.31 -1.00
C ASP A 246 -31.57 12.87 -0.98
N THR A 247 -31.86 12.30 -2.14
CA THR A 247 -32.35 10.91 -2.24
C THR A 247 -31.26 9.92 -1.82
N VAL A 248 -30.01 10.14 -2.27
CA VAL A 248 -28.86 9.32 -1.86
C VAL A 248 -28.66 9.41 -0.35
N LEU A 249 -28.62 10.63 0.21
CA LEU A 249 -28.45 10.83 1.65
C LEU A 249 -29.55 10.16 2.48
N ALA A 250 -30.81 10.24 2.04
CA ALA A 250 -31.94 9.66 2.74
C ALA A 250 -31.99 8.13 2.62
N THR A 251 -31.59 7.56 1.48
CA THR A 251 -31.65 6.11 1.24
C THR A 251 -30.46 5.37 1.83
N CYS A 252 -29.33 6.07 2.01
CA CYS A 252 -28.10 5.53 2.57
C CYS A 252 -27.93 5.85 4.06
N ASP A 253 -28.98 6.23 4.78
CA ASP A 253 -28.93 6.64 6.19
C ASP A 253 -28.33 5.56 7.11
N GLU A 254 -28.54 4.28 6.79
CA GLU A 254 -27.97 3.14 7.51
C GLU A 254 -26.44 3.04 7.45
N VAL A 255 -25.79 3.63 6.44
CA VAL A 255 -24.32 3.71 6.31
C VAL A 255 -23.78 5.13 6.50
N LEU A 256 -24.65 6.14 6.44
CA LEU A 256 -24.35 7.54 6.69
C LEU A 256 -24.75 7.92 8.12
N ASN A 257 -24.13 7.26 9.09
CA ASN A 257 -24.21 7.63 10.49
C ASN A 257 -22.91 7.32 11.25
N VAL A 258 -22.75 7.95 12.41
CA VAL A 258 -21.56 7.81 13.28
C VAL A 258 -21.36 6.37 13.78
N ASP A 259 -22.44 5.62 14.04
CA ASP A 259 -22.32 4.22 14.51
C ASP A 259 -21.76 3.30 13.43
N PHE A 260 -22.21 3.46 12.18
CA PHE A 260 -21.62 2.72 11.06
C PHE A 260 -20.16 3.13 10.83
N PHE A 261 -19.87 4.44 10.84
CA PHE A 261 -18.51 4.93 10.64
C PHE A 261 -17.55 4.44 11.73
N SER A 262 -17.95 4.46 13.01
CA SER A 262 -17.13 3.98 14.12
C SER A 262 -16.83 2.48 14.04
N ARG A 263 -17.78 1.69 13.57
CA ARG A 263 -17.62 0.26 13.30
C ARG A 263 -16.71 -0.02 12.12
N VAL A 264 -16.73 0.82 11.09
CA VAL A 264 -15.80 0.73 9.96
C VAL A 264 -14.38 1.06 10.42
N VAL A 265 -14.19 2.09 11.25
CA VAL A 265 -12.87 2.40 11.81
C VAL A 265 -12.38 1.26 12.70
N GLY A 266 -13.20 0.78 13.64
CA GLY A 266 -12.83 -0.37 14.49
C GLY A 266 -12.61 -1.68 13.71
N MET A 267 -13.21 -1.82 12.54
CA MET A 267 -12.93 -2.95 11.63
C MET A 267 -11.49 -2.91 11.12
N PHE A 268 -10.91 -1.73 10.84
CA PHE A 268 -9.52 -1.66 10.42
C PHE A 268 -8.56 -2.07 11.53
N GLU A 269 -8.76 -1.59 12.76
CA GLU A 269 -7.93 -1.95 13.92
C GLU A 269 -7.91 -3.46 14.21
N MET A 270 -8.98 -4.18 13.83
CA MET A 270 -9.10 -5.62 14.07
C MET A 270 -8.73 -6.49 12.88
N ASN A 271 -8.79 -5.98 11.64
CA ASN A 271 -8.78 -6.83 10.44
C ASN A 271 -7.88 -6.34 9.30
N ASN A 272 -7.27 -5.16 9.37
CA ASN A 272 -6.44 -4.69 8.26
C ASN A 272 -5.11 -5.45 8.18
N ILE A 273 -4.45 -5.34 7.03
CA ILE A 273 -3.07 -5.81 6.85
C ILE A 273 -2.23 -4.69 6.25
N SER A 274 -0.96 -4.64 6.63
CA SER A 274 0.05 -3.78 6.00
C SER A 274 0.14 -4.12 4.52
N MET A 275 0.15 -3.11 3.64
CA MET A 275 0.40 -3.27 2.22
C MET A 275 1.79 -2.71 1.92
N GLU A 276 2.67 -3.55 1.40
CA GLU A 276 4.07 -3.22 1.15
C GLU A 276 4.40 -3.59 -0.29
N ILE A 277 4.81 -2.62 -1.09
CA ILE A 277 5.21 -2.84 -2.48
C ILE A 277 6.66 -2.41 -2.62
N ASP A 278 7.53 -3.35 -3.00
CA ASP A 278 8.96 -3.10 -3.11
C ASP A 278 9.27 -1.97 -4.08
N HIS A 279 10.30 -1.19 -3.72
CA HIS A 279 10.84 -0.20 -4.62
C HIS A 279 11.37 -0.89 -5.90
N PRO A 280 11.09 -0.37 -7.11
CA PRO A 280 11.43 -1.06 -8.36
C PRO A 280 12.90 -1.46 -8.52
N PHE A 281 13.82 -0.71 -7.89
CA PHE A 281 15.25 -1.01 -7.93
C PHE A 281 15.64 -2.24 -7.07
N HIS A 282 14.91 -2.54 -5.98
CA HIS A 282 15.10 -3.78 -5.23
C HIS A 282 14.74 -5.00 -6.08
N ALA A 283 13.54 -4.99 -6.67
CA ALA A 283 13.10 -6.03 -7.59
C ALA A 283 14.02 -6.19 -8.81
N LEU A 284 14.65 -5.11 -9.28
CA LEU A 284 15.67 -5.18 -10.32
C LEU A 284 16.94 -5.89 -9.84
N GLY A 285 17.44 -5.57 -8.64
CA GLY A 285 18.60 -6.24 -8.04
C GLY A 285 18.37 -7.74 -7.81
N GLU A 286 17.20 -8.11 -7.31
CA GLU A 286 16.78 -9.50 -7.10
C GLU A 286 16.70 -10.26 -8.43
N ALA A 287 15.98 -9.73 -9.42
CA ALA A 287 15.86 -10.37 -10.72
C ALA A 287 17.21 -10.54 -11.44
N LEU A 288 18.14 -9.59 -11.29
CA LEU A 288 19.51 -9.72 -11.80
C LEU A 288 20.33 -10.77 -11.04
N SER A 289 20.05 -10.98 -9.76
CA SER A 289 20.70 -12.00 -8.94
C SER A 289 20.21 -13.40 -9.31
N GLU A 290 18.91 -13.58 -9.54
CA GLU A 290 18.35 -14.84 -10.02
C GLU A 290 18.72 -15.15 -11.47
N ALA A 291 18.85 -14.12 -12.32
CA ALA A 291 19.35 -14.27 -13.69
C ALA A 291 20.82 -14.73 -13.74
N SER A 292 21.49 -14.83 -12.60
CA SER A 292 22.85 -15.35 -12.41
C SER A 292 22.88 -16.77 -11.80
N PRO A 293 22.33 -17.85 -12.42
CA PRO A 293 22.64 -19.20 -11.96
C PRO A 293 24.02 -19.63 -12.45
N GLU A 294 24.72 -20.38 -11.61
CA GLU A 294 26.00 -21.08 -11.84
C GLU A 294 26.04 -21.95 -13.12
N GLU A 295 24.90 -22.13 -13.81
CA GLU A 295 24.73 -22.91 -15.04
C GLU A 295 24.58 -22.09 -16.33
N LYS A 296 24.26 -20.78 -16.27
CA LYS A 296 24.20 -19.90 -17.48
C LYS A 296 25.53 -19.18 -17.65
N LYS A 297 26.41 -19.80 -18.42
CA LYS A 297 27.83 -19.44 -18.54
C LYS A 297 28.18 -18.07 -19.17
N ASP A 298 27.24 -17.15 -19.35
CA ASP A 298 27.55 -15.75 -19.72
C ASP A 298 26.30 -14.87 -19.49
N MET A 299 26.13 -14.34 -18.27
CA MET A 299 25.27 -13.17 -18.09
C MET A 299 25.78 -12.05 -19.02
N PRO A 300 24.93 -11.44 -19.87
CA PRO A 300 25.38 -10.38 -20.77
C PRO A 300 26.15 -9.31 -19.99
N PRO A 301 27.32 -8.83 -20.47
CA PRO A 301 28.16 -7.89 -19.73
C PRO A 301 27.42 -6.63 -19.24
N VAL A 302 26.37 -6.24 -19.98
CA VAL A 302 25.44 -5.16 -19.61
C VAL A 302 24.75 -5.43 -18.27
N LEU A 303 24.18 -6.62 -18.08
CA LEU A 303 23.48 -6.99 -16.84
C LEU A 303 24.45 -7.06 -15.66
N SER A 304 25.65 -7.59 -15.89
CA SER A 304 26.70 -7.64 -14.86
C SER A 304 27.12 -6.26 -14.40
N ARG A 305 27.23 -5.28 -15.30
CA ARG A 305 27.52 -3.88 -14.94
C ARG A 305 26.40 -3.28 -14.09
N VAL A 306 25.14 -3.46 -14.51
CA VAL A 306 23.99 -2.92 -13.77
C VAL A 306 23.89 -3.55 -12.38
N LYS A 307 24.04 -4.88 -12.29
CA LYS A 307 24.04 -5.61 -11.03
C LYS A 307 25.14 -5.09 -10.09
N ALA A 308 26.38 -4.99 -10.58
CA ALA A 308 27.50 -4.50 -9.78
C ALA A 308 27.31 -3.06 -9.29
N ALA A 309 26.66 -2.20 -10.09
CA ALA A 309 26.35 -0.84 -9.67
C ALA A 309 25.31 -0.82 -8.53
N LEU A 310 24.26 -1.64 -8.62
CA LEU A 310 23.25 -1.78 -7.57
C LEU A 310 23.82 -2.38 -6.29
N GLU A 311 24.64 -3.43 -6.39
CA GLU A 311 25.31 -4.05 -5.23
C GLU A 311 26.25 -3.06 -4.55
N LYS A 312 27.04 -2.29 -5.33
CA LYS A 312 27.89 -1.23 -4.79
C LYS A 312 27.08 -0.16 -4.07
N PHE A 313 25.97 0.27 -4.69
CA PHE A 313 25.08 1.26 -4.09
C PHE A 313 24.54 0.76 -2.75
N ALA A 314 23.96 -0.46 -2.72
CA ALA A 314 23.44 -1.05 -1.50
C ALA A 314 24.51 -1.16 -0.39
N GLU A 315 25.73 -1.60 -0.72
CA GLU A 315 26.81 -1.71 0.26
C GLU A 315 27.25 -0.35 0.83
N GLN A 316 27.25 0.70 0.02
CA GLN A 316 27.60 2.06 0.47
C GLN A 316 26.56 2.65 1.44
N HIS A 317 25.28 2.32 1.25
CA HIS A 317 24.17 2.88 2.04
C HIS A 317 23.76 1.98 3.21
N LYS A 318 24.28 0.75 3.28
CA LYS A 318 24.13 -0.17 4.42
C LYS A 318 24.72 0.36 5.74
N HIS A 319 25.66 1.31 5.68
CA HIS A 319 26.50 1.71 6.82
C HIS A 319 26.02 2.95 7.62
N GLN A 320 24.88 3.57 7.28
CA GLN A 320 24.40 4.77 7.97
C GLN A 320 23.75 4.54 9.36
N LEU A 321 23.69 3.29 9.83
CA LEU A 321 23.04 2.93 11.11
C LEU A 321 23.99 2.50 12.24
N CYS A 322 25.31 2.62 12.09
CA CYS A 322 26.26 2.16 13.11
C CYS A 322 27.38 3.17 13.45
N ASP A 323 27.08 4.48 13.43
CA ASP A 323 27.95 5.51 14.04
C ASP A 323 27.42 5.98 15.41
N CYS A 324 26.93 5.03 16.21
CA CYS A 324 26.96 5.18 17.65
C CYS A 324 28.40 4.93 18.08
N GLY A 325 29.20 6.00 18.11
CA GLY A 325 30.63 5.96 18.40
C GLY A 325 30.98 5.05 19.57
N GLU A 326 32.06 4.31 19.39
CA GLU A 326 32.80 3.60 20.43
C GLU A 326 33.01 4.52 21.65
N ASP A 327 32.23 4.34 22.72
CA ASP A 327 32.60 4.62 24.12
C ASP A 327 31.35 4.68 25.03
N HIS A 328 30.64 3.57 25.26
CA HIS A 328 29.85 3.40 26.49
C HIS A 328 29.74 1.92 26.87
N GLU A 329 30.63 1.47 27.76
CA GLU A 329 30.42 0.29 28.60
C GLU A 329 29.33 0.60 29.63
N ASP A 330 28.05 0.44 29.29
CA ASP A 330 26.98 0.42 30.29
C ASP A 330 25.92 -0.64 29.92
N GLU A 331 25.69 -1.56 30.86
CA GLU A 331 24.70 -2.63 30.81
C GLU A 331 23.28 -2.04 30.74
N HIS A 332 22.74 -1.90 29.53
CA HIS A 332 21.31 -1.74 29.32
C HIS A 332 20.80 -2.88 28.45
N GLU A 333 19.77 -3.57 28.96
CA GLU A 333 18.99 -4.56 28.23
C GLU A 333 18.49 -3.93 26.93
N HIS A 334 19.17 -4.25 25.82
CA HIS A 334 18.67 -3.94 24.49
C HIS A 334 17.43 -4.80 24.28
N ASP A 335 16.26 -4.20 24.35
CA ASP A 335 15.12 -4.69 23.60
C ASP A 335 15.58 -4.86 22.15
N GLU A 336 15.35 -6.05 21.59
CA GLU A 336 15.55 -6.37 20.18
C GLU A 336 14.51 -5.62 19.32
N GLU A 337 14.48 -4.28 19.43
CA GLU A 337 13.84 -3.43 18.44
C GLU A 337 14.70 -3.47 17.19
N ASP A 338 14.30 -4.39 16.31
CA ASP A 338 14.63 -4.49 14.90
C ASP A 338 15.40 -3.28 14.35
N CYS A 339 16.70 -3.48 14.17
CA CYS A 339 17.55 -2.58 13.38
C CYS A 339 17.16 -2.72 11.90
N TYR A 340 16.01 -2.16 11.51
CA TYR A 340 15.63 -2.03 10.12
C TYR A 340 16.66 -1.12 9.44
N ALA A 341 17.39 -1.68 8.47
CA ALA A 341 18.06 -0.87 7.48
C ALA A 341 17.00 -0.07 6.73
N LEU A 342 16.70 1.14 7.19
CA LEU A 342 16.11 2.16 6.34
C LEU A 342 17.19 2.50 5.31
N ASP A 343 17.23 1.74 4.22
CA ASP A 343 17.91 2.18 3.00
C ASP A 343 17.08 3.36 2.48
N GLU A 344 17.34 4.57 3.02
CA GLU A 344 16.55 5.79 2.77
C GLU A 344 16.37 6.06 1.26
N ASP A 345 17.22 5.47 0.43
CA ASP A 345 17.24 5.71 -1.01
C ASP A 345 16.20 4.93 -1.82
N PHE A 346 15.80 3.74 -1.36
CA PHE A 346 14.89 2.82 -2.08
C PHE A 346 13.75 2.31 -1.18
N VAL A 347 13.11 3.23 -0.47
CA VAL A 347 11.89 2.95 0.30
C VAL A 347 10.76 2.53 -0.64
N GLY A 348 10.10 1.42 -0.30
CA GLY A 348 8.93 0.90 -1.01
C GLY A 348 7.66 1.69 -0.69
N VAL A 349 6.56 1.36 -1.38
CA VAL A 349 5.24 1.92 -1.04
C VAL A 349 4.73 1.19 0.18
N GLU A 350 4.52 1.93 1.26
CA GLU A 350 3.93 1.44 2.50
C GLU A 350 2.53 2.01 2.67
N GLY A 351 1.62 1.16 3.15
CA GLY A 351 0.23 1.53 3.27
C GLY A 351 -0.60 0.54 4.05
N THR A 352 -1.91 0.78 4.03
CA THR A 352 -2.89 -0.06 4.70
C THR A 352 -3.96 -0.46 3.72
N ALA A 353 -4.31 -1.75 3.73
CA ALA A 353 -5.31 -2.32 2.85
C ALA A 353 -6.31 -3.22 3.59
N LEU A 354 -7.54 -3.24 3.07
CA LEU A 354 -8.57 -4.19 3.46
C LEU A 354 -8.86 -5.13 2.29
N PHE A 355 -8.54 -6.41 2.45
CA PHE A 355 -8.84 -7.47 1.51
C PHE A 355 -10.02 -8.29 2.03
N SER A 356 -11.10 -8.40 1.25
CA SER A 356 -12.32 -9.08 1.67
C SER A 356 -12.11 -10.54 2.06
N GLY A 357 -11.22 -11.26 1.36
CA GLY A 357 -10.87 -12.65 1.65
C GLY A 357 -9.75 -12.78 2.69
N ILE A 358 -8.61 -12.13 2.45
CA ILE A 358 -7.40 -12.29 3.28
C ILE A 358 -7.64 -11.83 4.72
N CYS A 359 -8.34 -10.71 4.93
CA CYS A 359 -8.67 -10.21 6.27
C CYS A 359 -9.65 -11.11 7.05
N THR A 360 -10.16 -12.20 6.45
CA THR A 360 -10.98 -13.23 7.13
C THR A 360 -10.23 -14.53 7.38
N MET A 361 -8.94 -14.57 7.07
CA MET A 361 -8.04 -15.67 7.43
C MET A 361 -7.77 -15.63 8.94
N ASN A 362 -7.38 -16.76 9.51
CA ASN A 362 -6.98 -16.78 10.92
C ASN A 362 -5.51 -16.38 11.04
N HIS A 363 -5.17 -15.68 12.13
CA HIS A 363 -3.79 -15.51 12.55
C HIS A 363 -3.18 -16.83 13.02
N SER A 364 -1.90 -17.04 12.72
CA SER A 364 -1.06 -18.07 13.35
C SER A 364 0.39 -17.60 13.41
N CYS A 365 1.04 -17.80 14.57
CA CYS A 365 2.48 -17.58 14.73
C CYS A 365 3.34 -18.62 13.98
N ASP A 366 2.74 -19.74 13.56
CA ASP A 366 3.36 -20.77 12.70
C ASP A 366 2.42 -20.99 11.49
N PRO A 367 2.40 -20.04 10.53
CA PRO A 367 1.42 -20.02 9.48
C PRO A 367 1.70 -21.10 8.43
N ASN A 368 0.63 -21.57 7.77
CA ASN A 368 0.73 -22.48 6.63
C ASN A 368 0.52 -21.80 5.29
N CYS A 369 0.21 -20.49 5.30
CA CYS A 369 0.12 -19.64 4.14
C CYS A 369 0.93 -18.35 4.35
N THR A 370 1.42 -17.76 3.26
CA THR A 370 1.99 -16.41 3.25
C THR A 370 1.24 -15.52 2.25
N VAL A 371 1.34 -14.21 2.43
CA VAL A 371 0.76 -13.19 1.55
C VAL A 371 1.90 -12.40 0.94
N LEU A 372 1.88 -12.24 -0.38
CA LEU A 372 2.87 -11.47 -1.14
C LEU A 372 2.16 -10.45 -1.99
N TYR A 373 2.68 -9.22 -2.02
CA TYR A 373 2.09 -8.15 -2.81
C TYR A 373 2.68 -8.11 -4.22
N THR A 374 1.81 -7.80 -5.17
CA THR A 374 2.20 -7.49 -6.54
C THR A 374 2.60 -6.02 -6.66
N LYS A 375 3.24 -5.67 -7.78
CA LYS A 375 3.55 -4.27 -8.11
C LYS A 375 2.33 -3.35 -8.13
N ASP A 376 1.12 -3.88 -8.26
CA ASP A 376 -0.12 -3.11 -8.35
C ASP A 376 -1.03 -3.29 -7.12
N GLY A 377 -0.46 -3.66 -5.98
CA GLY A 377 -1.14 -3.72 -4.68
C GLY A 377 -2.11 -4.88 -4.53
N ALA A 378 -2.28 -5.74 -5.54
CA ALA A 378 -2.98 -7.01 -5.38
C ALA A 378 -2.13 -7.97 -4.52
N ALA A 379 -2.80 -8.81 -3.74
CA ALA A 379 -2.18 -9.75 -2.83
C ALA A 379 -2.35 -11.19 -3.32
N HIS A 380 -1.25 -11.93 -3.37
CA HIS A 380 -1.20 -13.35 -3.67
C HIS A 380 -1.07 -14.16 -2.39
N VAL A 381 -1.93 -15.16 -2.22
CA VAL A 381 -1.83 -16.10 -1.10
C VAL A 381 -1.20 -17.40 -1.59
N PHE A 382 -0.10 -17.80 -0.95
CA PHE A 382 0.62 -19.04 -1.24
C PHE A 382 0.61 -19.99 -0.05
N ALA A 383 0.57 -21.29 -0.32
CA ALA A 383 0.80 -22.29 0.71
C ALA A 383 2.32 -22.43 0.96
N VAL A 384 2.77 -22.25 2.20
CA VAL A 384 4.18 -22.48 2.60
C VAL A 384 4.39 -23.89 3.17
N GLN A 385 3.30 -24.61 3.44
CA GLN A 385 3.30 -26.00 3.90
C GLN A 385 2.25 -26.80 3.11
N ASP A 386 2.37 -28.14 3.11
CA ASP A 386 1.32 -29.01 2.58
C ASP A 386 0.03 -28.89 3.41
N ILE A 387 -1.09 -28.54 2.79
CA ILE A 387 -2.38 -28.38 3.47
C ILE A 387 -3.34 -29.48 3.01
N PRO A 388 -3.86 -30.34 3.91
CA PRO A 388 -4.82 -31.37 3.54
C PRO A 388 -6.18 -30.78 3.16
N VAL A 389 -7.02 -31.58 2.49
CA VAL A 389 -8.43 -31.23 2.24
C VAL A 389 -9.11 -30.89 3.58
N ARG A 390 -9.81 -29.75 3.65
CA ARG A 390 -10.40 -29.18 4.87
C ARG A 390 -9.39 -28.79 5.95
N GLY A 391 -8.11 -28.67 5.63
CA GLY A 391 -7.14 -27.99 6.48
C GLY A 391 -7.53 -26.51 6.64
N ARG A 392 -7.33 -25.94 7.84
CA ARG A 392 -7.46 -24.48 8.03
C ARG A 392 -6.32 -23.79 7.31
N VAL A 393 -6.64 -22.70 6.63
CA VAL A 393 -5.62 -21.77 6.12
C VAL A 393 -5.44 -20.64 7.14
N ALA A 394 -4.18 -20.31 7.42
CA ALA A 394 -3.80 -19.28 8.38
C ALA A 394 -2.53 -18.57 7.89
N VAL A 395 -2.49 -17.26 8.12
CA VAL A 395 -1.36 -16.37 7.80
C VAL A 395 -0.84 -15.77 9.10
N ASN A 396 0.40 -15.29 9.08
CA ASN A 396 0.83 -14.40 10.14
C ASN A 396 0.30 -13.00 9.82
N MET A 397 -0.33 -12.35 10.80
CA MET A 397 -0.86 -10.99 10.68
C MET A 397 0.03 -9.95 11.38
N LEU A 398 1.07 -10.40 12.08
CA LEU A 398 1.99 -9.57 12.87
C LEU A 398 3.38 -9.45 12.24
N LEU A 399 3.74 -10.32 11.31
CA LEU A 399 5.03 -10.25 10.61
C LEU A 399 4.85 -9.59 9.25
N LYS A 400 5.71 -8.60 8.97
CA LYS A 400 6.06 -8.20 7.60
C LYS A 400 6.42 -9.46 6.81
N SER A 401 6.02 -9.52 5.54
CA SER A 401 6.36 -10.65 4.68
C SER A 401 7.88 -10.79 4.59
N GLU A 402 8.46 -11.75 5.31
CA GLU A 402 9.85 -12.13 5.12
C GLU A 402 10.02 -12.77 3.74
N GLY A 403 10.82 -12.13 2.88
CA GLY A 403 11.56 -12.76 1.79
C GLY A 403 10.74 -13.11 0.55
N ALA A 404 10.97 -12.36 -0.53
CA ALA A 404 10.61 -12.66 -1.90
C ALA A 404 11.41 -13.83 -2.51
N ASP A 405 11.84 -14.84 -1.73
CA ASP A 405 12.75 -15.89 -2.18
C ASP A 405 12.08 -17.03 -3.00
N LEU A 406 10.86 -16.83 -3.52
CA LEU A 406 10.08 -17.94 -4.09
C LEU A 406 9.32 -17.70 -5.40
N LEU A 407 9.34 -16.51 -6.04
CA LEU A 407 8.32 -16.20 -7.06
C LEU A 407 8.75 -15.41 -8.31
N LEU A 408 9.69 -15.97 -9.08
CA LEU A 408 9.85 -15.59 -10.50
C LEU A 408 9.55 -16.71 -11.52
N ASP A 409 9.00 -17.85 -11.08
CA ASP A 409 8.56 -18.94 -11.98
C ASP A 409 7.07 -18.86 -12.42
N LEU A 410 6.39 -17.69 -12.32
CA LEU A 410 5.02 -17.47 -12.83
C LEU A 410 4.79 -16.16 -13.61
#